data_AF-A0A844DYS9-F1
#
_entry.id   AF-A0A844DYS9-F1
#
_cell.length_a   1.000
_cell.length_b   1.000
_cell.length_c   1.000
_cell.angle_alpha   90.00
_cell.angle_beta   90.00
_cell.angle_gamma   90.00
#
_symmetry.space_group_name_H-M   'P 1'
#
loop_
_entity.id
_entity.type
_entity.pdbx_description
1 polymer ?
#
loop_
_entity_poly.entity_id
_entity_poly.type
_entity_poly.pdbx_seq_one_letter_code
_entity_poly.pdbx_strand_id
1 'polypeptide(L)' 'RMLAARPDMDTEMRQLTKGTIAKLERMTDADFDGQRFDFTGE' A
#
# COMPACT_ATOMS: atom_id res chain seq x y z
N ARG A 1 3.72 -0.66 -9.84
CA ARG A 1 4.16 0.76 -9.95
C ARG A 1 4.64 1.36 -8.62
N MET A 2 4.16 0.90 -7.45
CA MET A 2 4.61 1.44 -6.15
C MET A 2 6.11 1.26 -5.83
N LEU A 3 6.74 0.17 -6.27
CA LEU A 3 8.16 -0.07 -5.98
C LEU A 3 9.11 0.92 -6.69
N ALA A 4 8.69 1.50 -7.82
CA ALA A 4 9.52 2.39 -8.62
C ALA A 4 9.68 3.78 -7.99
N ALA A 5 8.69 4.24 -7.21
CA ALA A 5 8.72 5.52 -6.51
C ALA A 5 9.39 5.45 -5.12
N ARG A 6 9.88 4.27 -4.72
CA ARG A 6 10.47 4.06 -3.39
C ARG A 6 11.67 4.95 -3.07
N PRO A 7 12.56 5.33 -4.01
CA PRO A 7 13.67 6.24 -3.75
C PRO A 7 13.23 7.65 -3.31
N ASP A 8 12.10 8.12 -3.83
CA ASP A 8 11.67 9.52 -3.71
C ASP A 8 10.76 9.78 -2.48
N MET A 9 10.34 8.72 -1.79
CA MET A 9 9.53 8.83 -0.58
C MET A 9 10.37 9.27 0.63
N ASP A 10 9.79 10.17 1.43
CA ASP A 10 10.28 10.47 2.77
C ASP A 10 10.20 9.24 3.69
N THR A 11 10.83 9.35 4.85
CA THR A 11 10.96 8.24 5.80
C THR A 11 9.60 7.72 6.27
N GLU A 12 8.62 8.59 6.50
CA GLU A 12 7.29 8.19 7.00
C GLU A 12 6.50 7.46 5.90
N MET A 13 6.46 8.02 4.69
CA MET A 13 5.83 7.37 3.54
C MET A 13 6.50 6.03 3.19
N ARG A 14 7.82 5.93 3.39
CA ARG A 14 8.57 4.69 3.17
C ARG A 14 8.25 3.62 4.22
N GLN A 15 7.98 3.99 5.47
CA GLN A 15 7.52 3.05 6.50
C GLN A 15 6.08 2.61 6.25
N LEU A 16 5.19 3.55 5.92
CA LEU A 16 3.81 3.26 5.56
C LEU A 16 3.74 2.27 4.38
N THR A 17 4.55 2.52 3.34
CA THR A 17 4.59 1.66 2.15
C THR A 17 5.04 0.23 2.48
N LYS A 18 5.96 0.02 3.43
CA LYS A 18 6.36 -1.33 3.85
C LYS A 18 5.20 -2.10 4.46
N GLY A 19 4.42 -1.46 5.32
CA GLY A 19 3.23 -2.06 5.93
C GLY A 19 2.16 -2.40 4.90
N THR A 20 1.92 -1.47 3.97
CA THR A 20 0.96 -1.67 2.88
C THR A 20 1.38 -2.81 1.95
N ILE A 21 2.66 -2.88 1.54
CA ILE A 21 3.16 -3.97 0.69
C ILE A 21 3.00 -5.32 1.39
N ALA A 22 3.41 -5.44 2.66
CA ALA A 22 3.29 -6.69 3.41
C ALA A 22 1.84 -7.15 3.58
N LYS A 23 0.89 -6.21 3.68
CA LYS A 23 -0.54 -6.51 3.67
C LYS A 23 -0.99 -7.04 2.31
N LEU A 24 -0.60 -6.37 1.22
CA LEU A 24 -0.97 -6.77 -0.15
C LEU A 24 -0.36 -8.12 -0.54
N GLU A 25 0.88 -8.41 -0.15
CA GLU A 25 1.54 -9.69 -0.43
C GLU A 25 0.84 -10.90 0.21
N ARG A 26 0.02 -10.67 1.24
CA ARG A 26 -0.76 -11.72 1.92
C ARG A 26 -2.19 -11.85 1.40
N MET A 27 -2.61 -10.96 0.50
CA MET A 27 -3.96 -10.94 -0.05
C MET A 27 -3.98 -11.67 -1.38
N THR A 28 -5.05 -12.43 -1.63
CA THR A 28 -5.35 -12.88 -2.98
C THR A 28 -6.03 -11.76 -3.78
N ASP A 29 -6.03 -11.87 -5.11
CA ASP A 29 -6.70 -10.88 -5.95
C ASP A 29 -8.20 -10.74 -5.59
N ALA A 30 -8.86 -11.86 -5.24
CA ALA A 30 -10.27 -11.84 -4.80
C ALA A 30 -10.47 -11.16 -3.44
N ASP A 31 -9.52 -11.31 -2.50
CA ASP A 31 -9.57 -10.61 -1.21
C ASP A 31 -9.40 -9.09 -1.39
N PHE A 32 -8.56 -8.70 -2.34
CA PHE A 32 -8.34 -7.30 -2.68
C PHE A 32 -9.58 -6.69 -3.34
N ASP A 33 -10.15 -7.36 -4.35
CA ASP A 33 -11.35 -6.91 -5.07
C ASP A 33 -12.60 -6.82 -4.16
N GLY A 34 -12.69 -7.70 -3.16
CA GLY A 34 -13.76 -7.68 -2.16
C GLY A 34 -13.57 -6.64 -1.04
N GLN A 35 -12.39 -6.02 -0.92
CA GLN A 35 -12.09 -5.06 0.15
C GLN A 35 -12.51 -3.63 -0.24
N ARG A 36 -13.34 -2.99 0.58
CA ARG A 36 -13.63 -1.56 0.46
C ARG A 36 -12.53 -0.74 1.12
N PHE A 37 -11.95 0.20 0.39
CA PHE A 37 -10.98 1.16 0.91
C PHE A 37 -11.67 2.50 1.14
N ASP A 38 -11.88 2.86 2.40
CA ASP A 38 -12.38 4.16 2.78
C ASP A 38 -11.18 5.11 2.90
N PHE A 39 -10.93 5.90 1.85
CA PHE A 39 -9.90 6.94 1.90
C PHE A 39 -10.50 8.19 2.56
N THR A 40 -9.95 8.62 3.69
CA THR A 40 -10.24 9.95 4.22
C THR A 40 -9.60 10.96 3.27
N GLY A 41 -10.42 11.79 2.62
CA GLY A 41 -9.93 12.93 1.85
C GLY A 41 -9.16 13.88 2.78
N GLU A 42 -7.97 14.28 2.35
CA GLU A 42 -7.17 15.33 3.00
C GLU A 42 -7.84 16.70 2.88
#